data_AF-A0A7S2LNC1-F1
#
_entry.id   AF-A0A7S2LNC1-F1
#
_cell.length_a   1.000
_cell.length_b   1.000
_cell.length_c   1.000
_cell.angle_alpha   90.00
_cell.angle_beta   90.00
_cell.angle_gamma   90.00
#
_symmetry.space_group_name_H-M   'P 1'
#
loop_
_entity.id
_entity.type
_entity.pdbx_description
1 polymer ?
#
loop_
_entity_poly.entity_id
_entity_poly.type
_entity_poly.pdbx_seq_one_letter_code
_entity_poly.pdbx_strand_id
1 'polypeptide(L)'
;VSGDQPPPPAKPQGRKQGQPDSAPGQSPTPAKQDAGAVLRDALGNKEKWRIYVEPFAQELESAFKDEYNVTKEWKLRCGICETDMRGDFRVHLCGAEHWMAVNRLVNESKGEQFEQA
;
A
#
# COMPACT_ATOMS: atom_id res chain seq x y z
N VAL A 1 -33.72 40.11 -28.53
CA VAL A 1 -32.37 39.96 -29.12
C VAL A 1 -31.88 38.56 -28.83
N SER A 2 -31.92 37.72 -29.86
CA SER A 2 -31.27 36.41 -29.93
C SER A 2 -29.76 36.59 -29.74
N GLY A 3 -28.96 35.64 -29.26
CA GLY A 3 -29.24 34.27 -28.88
C GLY A 3 -28.02 33.69 -28.16
N ASP A 4 -28.26 32.68 -27.33
CA ASP A 4 -27.23 31.97 -26.59
C ASP A 4 -26.90 30.67 -27.34
N GLN A 5 -25.71 30.64 -27.94
CA GLN A 5 -25.23 29.55 -28.77
C GLN A 5 -24.49 28.54 -27.86
N PRO A 6 -24.88 27.25 -27.83
CA PRO A 6 -24.19 26.27 -27.01
C PRO A 6 -22.82 25.90 -27.58
N PRO A 7 -21.83 25.54 -26.73
CA PRO A 7 -20.49 25.19 -27.16
C PRO A 7 -20.46 23.84 -27.92
N PRO A 8 -19.49 23.65 -28.83
CA PRO A 8 -19.38 22.45 -29.64
C PRO A 8 -18.88 21.23 -28.85
N PRO A 9 -19.20 19.99 -29.29
CA PRO A 9 -18.72 18.77 -28.66
C PRO A 9 -17.23 18.52 -28.95
N ALA A 10 -16.49 18.15 -27.90
CA ALA A 10 -15.09 17.75 -27.98
C ALA A 10 -14.93 16.43 -28.77
N LYS A 11 -14.00 16.43 -29.73
CA LYS A 11 -13.68 15.27 -30.56
C LYS A 11 -12.99 14.15 -29.75
N PRO A 12 -13.27 12.87 -30.02
CA PRO A 12 -12.55 11.76 -29.43
C PRO A 12 -11.14 11.64 -30.02
N GLN A 13 -10.12 11.75 -29.17
CA GLN A 13 -8.74 11.46 -29.53
C GLN A 13 -8.54 9.95 -29.58
N GLY A 14 -8.33 9.43 -30.80
CA GLY A 14 -7.95 8.04 -31.03
C GLY A 14 -6.60 7.73 -30.42
N ARG A 15 -6.56 6.79 -29.47
CA ARG A 15 -5.34 6.25 -28.89
C ARG A 15 -4.95 5.01 -29.69
N LYS A 16 -3.92 5.14 -30.53
CA LYS A 16 -3.31 4.03 -31.26
C LYS A 16 -2.75 3.01 -30.26
N GLN A 17 -3.31 1.81 -30.31
CA GLN A 17 -2.87 0.62 -29.60
C GLN A 17 -1.67 0.05 -30.37
N GLY A 18 -0.47 0.23 -29.81
CA GLY A 18 0.73 -0.48 -30.24
C GLY A 18 1.20 -1.34 -29.06
N GLN A 19 0.83 -2.62 -29.06
CA GLN A 19 1.47 -3.61 -28.22
C GLN A 19 2.70 -4.15 -28.97
N PRO A 20 3.92 -4.02 -28.44
CA PRO A 20 5.00 -4.90 -28.82
C PRO A 20 4.80 -6.26 -28.13
N ASP A 21 4.66 -7.29 -28.95
CA ASP A 21 4.82 -8.71 -28.63
C ASP A 21 6.14 -8.91 -27.89
N SER A 22 6.08 -8.90 -26.55
CA SER A 22 7.20 -9.30 -25.71
C SER A 22 6.91 -10.72 -25.24
N ALA A 23 7.73 -11.63 -25.75
CA ALA A 23 7.75 -13.04 -25.40
C ALA A 23 7.63 -13.28 -23.88
N PRO A 24 7.06 -14.42 -23.44
CA PRO A 24 7.04 -14.83 -22.04
C PRO A 24 8.47 -15.12 -21.56
N GLY A 25 9.19 -14.05 -21.21
CA GLY A 25 10.40 -14.09 -20.43
C GLY A 25 10.03 -14.61 -19.05
N GLN A 26 10.43 -15.86 -18.80
CA GLN A 26 10.40 -16.56 -17.52
C GLN A 26 10.45 -15.57 -16.35
N SER A 27 9.31 -15.37 -15.69
CA SER A 27 9.31 -14.70 -14.39
C SER A 27 10.24 -15.52 -13.50
N PRO A 28 11.33 -14.95 -12.97
CA PRO A 28 12.21 -15.69 -12.07
C PRO A 28 11.32 -16.20 -10.94
N THR A 29 11.23 -17.51 -10.81
CA THR A 29 10.53 -18.13 -9.70
C THR A 29 11.21 -17.59 -8.44
N PRO A 30 10.50 -16.86 -7.55
CA PRO A 30 11.14 -16.29 -6.37
C PRO A 30 11.60 -17.46 -5.52
N ALA A 31 12.89 -17.77 -5.59
CA ALA A 31 13.55 -18.64 -4.62
C ALA A 31 13.13 -18.13 -3.24
N LYS A 32 12.46 -18.97 -2.44
CA LYS A 32 11.86 -18.65 -1.13
C LYS A 32 12.66 -17.56 -0.43
N GLN A 33 12.28 -16.30 -0.63
CA GLN A 33 12.98 -15.20 0.01
C GLN A 33 12.62 -15.30 1.49
N ASP A 34 13.62 -15.30 2.35
CA ASP A 34 13.40 -15.27 3.79
C ASP A 34 12.59 -14.01 4.11
N ALA A 35 11.30 -14.19 4.45
CA ALA A 35 10.38 -13.08 4.68
C ALA A 35 10.91 -12.17 5.81
N GLY A 36 11.62 -12.76 6.78
CA GLY A 36 12.29 -12.02 7.84
C GLY A 36 13.41 -11.10 7.32
N ALA A 37 14.24 -11.56 6.38
CA ALA A 37 15.29 -10.75 5.78
C ALA A 37 14.72 -9.59 4.96
N VAL A 38 13.64 -9.83 4.19
CA VAL A 38 12.97 -8.77 3.41
C VAL A 38 12.37 -7.72 4.33
N LEU A 39 11.69 -8.14 5.41
CA LEU A 39 11.15 -7.21 6.40
C LEU A 39 12.26 -6.40 7.08
N ARG A 40 13.37 -7.03 7.47
CA ARG A 40 14.50 -6.33 8.09
C ARG A 40 15.13 -5.30 7.14
N ASP A 41 15.29 -5.64 5.86
CA ASP A 41 15.77 -4.69 4.84
C ASP A 41 14.80 -3.52 4.65
N ALA A 42 13.49 -3.80 4.62
CA ALA A 42 12.44 -2.79 4.49
C ALA A 42 12.42 -1.84 5.70
N LEU A 43 12.61 -2.35 6.92
CA LEU A 43 12.66 -1.53 8.12
C LEU A 43 13.90 -0.64 8.19
N GLY A 44 15.00 -1.01 7.52
CA GLY A 44 16.22 -0.21 7.47
C GLY A 44 16.09 1.09 6.66
N ASN A 45 15.07 1.22 5.81
CA ASN A 45 14.87 2.41 4.98
C ASN A 45 13.37 2.67 4.74
N LYS A 46 12.89 3.87 5.10
CA LYS A 46 11.48 4.26 4.95
C LYS A 46 10.93 4.14 3.52
N GLU A 47 11.74 4.38 2.49
CA GLU A 47 11.30 4.21 1.10
C GLU A 47 11.08 2.74 0.76
N LYS A 48 11.99 1.86 1.22
CA LYS A 48 11.82 0.40 1.10
C LYS A 48 10.62 -0.10 1.89
N TRP A 49 10.40 0.44 3.09
CA TRP A 49 9.19 0.17 3.88
C TRP A 49 7.91 0.45 3.07
N ARG A 50 7.84 1.62 2.44
CA ARG A 50 6.68 1.97 1.61
C ARG A 50 6.48 0.97 0.46
N ILE A 51 7.53 0.64 -0.28
CA ILE A 51 7.45 -0.33 -1.39
C ILE A 51 6.98 -1.70 -0.88
N TYR A 52 7.47 -2.12 0.29
CA TYR A 52 7.11 -3.38 0.92
C TYR A 52 5.64 -3.40 1.37
N VAL A 53 5.15 -2.34 2.00
CA VAL A 53 3.81 -2.29 2.64
C VAL A 53 2.69 -1.86 1.69
N GLU A 54 3.00 -1.04 0.69
CA GLU A 54 2.02 -0.51 -0.25
C GLU A 54 1.11 -1.57 -0.93
N PRO A 55 1.61 -2.73 -1.41
CA PRO A 55 0.72 -3.76 -1.97
C PRO A 55 -0.27 -4.30 -0.92
N PHE A 56 0.18 -4.56 0.30
CA PHE A 56 -0.70 -5.05 1.38
C PHE A 56 -1.74 -4.01 1.80
N ALA A 57 -1.35 -2.73 1.87
CA ALA A 57 -2.26 -1.64 2.15
C ALA A 57 -3.36 -1.54 1.07
N GLN A 58 -3.00 -1.78 -0.20
CA GLN A 58 -3.95 -1.77 -1.31
C GLN A 58 -4.89 -2.98 -1.28
N GLU A 59 -4.39 -4.16 -0.93
CA GLU A 59 -5.23 -5.35 -0.74
C GLU A 59 -6.24 -5.16 0.39
N LEU A 60 -5.81 -4.58 1.53
CA LEU A 60 -6.70 -4.24 2.63
C LEU A 60 -7.78 -3.23 2.20
N GLU A 61 -7.39 -2.14 1.54
CA GLU A 61 -8.34 -1.15 1.04
C GLU A 61 -9.36 -1.78 0.07
N SER A 62 -8.90 -2.67 -0.80
CA SER A 62 -9.78 -3.40 -1.73
C SER A 62 -10.75 -4.33 -1.00
N ALA A 63 -10.29 -5.03 0.05
CA ALA A 63 -11.11 -5.95 0.82
C ALA A 63 -12.24 -5.26 1.60
N PHE A 64 -11.97 -4.06 2.13
CA PHE A 64 -12.94 -3.30 2.92
C PHE A 64 -13.70 -2.24 2.10
N LYS A 65 -13.45 -2.15 0.78
CA LYS A 65 -14.03 -1.13 -0.09
C LYS A 65 -15.57 -1.14 -0.08
N ASP A 66 -16.17 -2.34 -0.09
CA ASP A 66 -17.62 -2.48 -0.11
C ASP A 66 -18.27 -2.03 1.20
N GLU A 67 -17.68 -2.40 2.35
CA GLU A 67 -18.14 -1.96 3.66
C GLU A 67 -18.00 -0.44 3.83
N TYR A 68 -16.87 0.12 3.39
CA TYR A 68 -16.65 1.57 3.40
C TYR A 68 -17.64 2.31 2.50
N ASN A 69 -18.01 1.73 1.36
CA ASN A 69 -19.00 2.36 0.48
C ASN A 69 -20.37 2.51 1.14
N VAL A 70 -20.73 1.60 2.05
CA VAL A 70 -21.99 1.63 2.81
C VAL A 70 -21.88 2.54 4.03
N THR A 71 -20.84 2.35 4.84
CA THR A 71 -20.70 3.00 6.15
C THR A 71 -20.07 4.39 6.08
N LYS A 72 -19.29 4.66 5.02
CA LYS A 72 -18.42 5.84 4.86
C LYS A 72 -17.43 6.05 6.00
N GLU A 73 -17.17 5.01 6.80
CA GLU A 73 -16.27 5.04 7.94
C GLU A 73 -15.46 3.75 8.01
N TRP A 74 -14.15 3.87 8.17
CA TRP A 74 -13.30 2.72 8.44
C TRP A 74 -13.32 2.42 9.94
N LYS A 75 -13.98 1.33 10.35
CA LYS A 75 -14.04 0.90 11.76
C LYS A 75 -12.88 -0.04 12.13
N LEU A 76 -11.68 0.28 11.66
CA LEU A 76 -10.49 -0.53 11.92
C LEU A 76 -9.52 0.20 12.84
N ARG A 77 -8.95 -0.55 13.79
CA ARG A 77 -7.90 -0.08 14.69
C ARG A 77 -6.59 -0.76 14.34
N CYS A 78 -5.52 0.02 14.19
CA CYS A 78 -4.19 -0.53 13.96
C CYS A 78 -3.64 -1.12 15.26
N GLY A 79 -3.35 -2.43 15.31
CA GLY A 79 -2.84 -3.08 16.52
C GLY A 79 -1.42 -2.65 16.91
N ILE A 80 -0.66 -2.07 15.98
CA ILE A 80 0.73 -1.64 16.21
C ILE A 80 0.78 -0.19 16.70
N CYS A 81 0.01 0.70 16.08
CA CYS A 81 -0.08 2.11 16.49
C CYS A 81 -1.11 2.33 17.61
N GLU A 82 -1.99 1.35 17.85
CA GLU A 82 -3.14 1.43 18.76
C GLU A 82 -4.15 2.54 18.45
N THR A 83 -4.08 3.13 17.25
CA THR A 83 -4.93 4.22 16.77
C THR A 83 -6.04 3.72 15.85
N ASP A 84 -7.20 4.36 15.91
CA ASP A 84 -8.27 4.19 14.92
C ASP A 84 -7.82 4.74 13.56
N MET A 85 -7.95 3.93 12.51
CA MET A 85 -7.60 4.32 11.16
C MET A 85 -8.75 5.10 10.54
N ARG A 86 -8.74 6.43 10.73
CA ARG A 86 -9.73 7.34 10.12
C ARG A 86 -9.23 7.85 8.77
N GLY A 87 -9.28 7.01 7.73
CA GLY A 87 -8.92 7.41 6.36
C GLY A 87 -8.23 6.32 5.54
N ASP A 88 -7.38 6.74 4.60
CA ASP A 88 -6.69 5.84 3.68
C ASP A 88 -5.66 4.94 4.39
N PHE A 89 -5.83 3.62 4.28
CA PHE A 89 -4.89 2.64 4.84
C PHE A 89 -3.47 2.86 4.34
N ARG A 90 -3.33 3.24 3.06
CA ARG A 90 -2.03 3.57 2.46
C ARG A 90 -1.33 4.71 3.21
N VAL A 91 -2.04 5.75 3.64
CA VAL A 91 -1.43 6.88 4.35
C VAL A 91 -0.95 6.46 5.73
N HIS A 92 -1.74 5.65 6.45
CA HIS A 92 -1.37 5.17 7.78
C HIS A 92 -0.23 4.14 7.72
N LEU A 93 -0.39 3.05 6.96
CA LEU A 93 0.54 1.93 6.92
C LEU A 93 1.88 2.29 6.27
N CYS A 94 1.88 3.13 5.23
CA CYS A 94 3.12 3.65 4.64
C CYS A 94 3.66 4.89 5.37
N GLY A 95 2.99 5.33 6.44
CA GLY A 95 3.34 6.49 7.23
C GLY A 95 4.62 6.31 8.05
N ALA A 96 5.26 7.43 8.40
CA ALA A 96 6.47 7.41 9.23
C ALA A 96 6.20 6.87 10.63
N GLU A 97 5.06 7.23 11.21
CA GLU A 97 4.69 6.82 12.58
C GLU A 97 4.53 5.31 12.67
N HIS A 98 3.81 4.71 11.73
CA HIS A 98 3.64 3.26 11.69
C HIS A 98 4.96 2.53 11.46
N TRP A 99 5.79 3.01 10.52
CA TRP A 99 7.13 2.45 10.30
C TRP A 99 7.99 2.48 11.58
N MET A 100 8.01 3.60 12.31
CA MET A 100 8.76 3.72 13.56
C MET A 100 8.22 2.76 14.63
N ALA A 101 6.89 2.63 14.76
CA ALA A 101 6.28 1.71 15.71
C ALA A 101 6.63 0.24 15.41
N VAL A 102 6.54 -0.17 14.14
CA VAL A 102 6.95 -1.53 13.71
C VAL A 102 8.43 -1.74 13.97
N ASN A 103 9.27 -0.79 13.56
CA ASN A 103 10.72 -0.89 13.74
C ASN A 103 11.09 -0.98 15.23
N ARG A 104 10.39 -0.25 16.09
CA ARG A 104 10.56 -0.32 17.54
C ARG A 104 10.25 -1.73 18.05
N LEU A 105 9.06 -2.27 17.75
CA LEU A 105 8.66 -3.62 18.18
C LEU A 105 9.65 -4.70 17.72
N VAL A 106 10.05 -4.66 16.44
CA VAL A 106 10.98 -5.65 15.87
C VAL A 106 12.37 -5.59 16.52
N ASN A 107 12.81 -4.42 16.98
CA ASN A 107 14.10 -4.29 17.66
C ASN A 107 14.01 -4.54 19.17
N GLU A 108 12.89 -4.21 19.83
CA GLU A 108 12.64 -4.55 21.24
C GLU A 108 12.56 -6.07 21.44
N SER A 109 11.87 -6.81 20.56
CA SER A 109 11.77 -8.27 20.67
C SER A 109 13.10 -9.02 20.52
N LYS A 110 14.16 -8.36 20.04
CA LYS A 110 15.51 -8.95 20.00
C LYS A 110 16.22 -8.91 21.36
N GLY A 111 15.84 -7.98 22.24
CA GLY A 111 16.44 -7.83 23.56
C GLY A 111 15.97 -8.89 24.57
N GLU A 112 14.70 -9.31 24.49
CA GLU A 112 14.10 -10.22 25.47
C GLU A 112 14.56 -11.69 25.34
N GLN A 113 15.17 -12.08 24.22
CA GLN A 113 15.68 -13.46 24.07
C GLN A 113 16.95 -13.75 24.89
N PHE A 114 17.57 -12.75 25.52
CA PHE A 114 18.81 -12.93 26.29
C PHE A 114 18.59 -13.06 27.81
N GLU A 115 17.38 -12.85 28.32
CA GLU A 115 17.11 -12.81 29.77
C GLU A 115 16.39 -14.06 30.32
N GLN A 116 16.21 -15.10 29.50
CA GLN A 116 15.65 -16.40 29.93
C GLN A 116 16.66 -17.58 29.85
N ALA A 117 17.96 -17.30 29.81
CA ALA A 117 19.02 -18.32 29.81
C ALA A 117 19.74 -18.42 31.16
#